data_AF-A0A447JQ54-F1
#
_entry.id   AF-A0A447JQ54-F1
#
_cell.length_a   1.000
_cell.length_b   1.000
_cell.length_c   1.000
_cell.angle_alpha   90.00
_cell.angle_beta   90.00
_cell.angle_gamma   90.00
#
_symmetry.space_group_name_H-M   'P 1'
#
loop_
_entity.id
_entity.type
_entity.pdbx_description
1 polymer ?
#
loop_
_entity_poly.entity_id
_entity_poly.type
_entity_poly.pdbx_seq_one_letter_code
_entity_poly.pdbx_strand_id
1 'polypeptide(L)'
;MKNINPTQTSAWQALQKHYDEMKDVTIAELFANDSDRFAKFSATFDDLMLVDFSKNRITEETLAKLQDLAKETDLAGAIKSMFSGEKINRTEDRAVLHVALRNRSNTPIIVDGKDVMPEVNAVLEKMKTFSQAIISGQWKGYTGKAITDVVNIGIGGSDLGPFMVTEALRPYKNHLNMHFVSNVDGTHIAEVLKKVNPETTLFLVASKTFTTQETMTKRPQRARLVPEKWQAMKNTWRKHFAALSTNAKAVGEFWYRHGQYVRVLGLGRWSLLAVVCHRAVHYSVRRFRQLCRAAFRRARDGQAFLHHSGGEKTYPFCWR
;
A
#
# COMPACT_ATOMS: atom_id res chain seq x y z
N MET A 1 -2.70 -10.29 21.93
CA MET A 1 -1.85 -9.12 22.27
C MET A 1 -2.16 -8.58 23.68
N LYS A 2 -1.13 -8.41 24.52
CA LYS A 2 -1.25 -7.82 25.86
C LYS A 2 -1.56 -6.32 25.79
N ASN A 3 -2.25 -5.77 26.79
CA ASN A 3 -2.55 -4.33 26.88
C ASN A 3 -1.67 -3.67 27.93
N ILE A 4 -0.39 -3.44 27.61
CA ILE A 4 0.59 -2.92 28.55
C ILE A 4 0.69 -1.40 28.32
N ASN A 5 0.42 -0.62 29.36
CA ASN A 5 0.60 0.83 29.28
C ASN A 5 2.11 1.14 29.38
N PRO A 6 2.74 1.70 28.33
CA PRO A 6 4.18 1.96 28.35
C PRO A 6 4.59 2.85 29.53
N THR A 7 3.77 3.83 29.93
CA THR A 7 4.15 4.79 30.97
C THR A 7 4.25 4.21 32.38
N GLN A 8 3.74 3.00 32.59
CA GLN A 8 3.76 2.29 33.87
C GLN A 8 4.89 1.25 33.97
N THR A 9 5.68 1.08 32.90
CA THR A 9 6.78 0.13 32.83
C THR A 9 8.03 0.65 33.55
N SER A 10 8.89 -0.25 34.05
CA SER A 10 10.18 0.14 34.63
C SER A 10 11.09 0.76 33.58
N ALA A 11 11.08 0.23 32.35
CA ALA A 11 11.81 0.78 31.23
C ALA A 11 11.42 2.23 30.91
N TRP A 12 10.14 2.61 31.05
CA TRP A 12 9.71 3.99 30.85
C TRP A 12 10.25 4.94 31.92
N GLN A 13 10.23 4.53 33.19
CA GLN A 13 10.83 5.31 34.27
C GLN A 13 12.34 5.48 34.05
N ALA A 14 13.02 4.42 33.61
CA ALA A 14 14.44 4.48 33.27
C ALA A 14 14.72 5.42 32.08
N LEU A 15 13.86 5.42 31.06
CA LEU A 15 13.94 6.37 29.93
C LEU A 15 13.68 7.81 30.38
N GLN A 16 12.78 8.03 31.33
CA GLN A 16 12.50 9.37 31.85
C GLN A 16 13.71 9.93 32.61
N LYS A 17 14.38 9.09 33.42
CA LYS A 17 15.63 9.48 34.08
C LYS A 17 16.74 9.74 33.06
N HIS A 18 16.88 8.85 32.06
CA HIS A 18 17.86 9.02 30.98
C HIS A 18 17.63 10.29 30.17
N TYR A 19 16.37 10.69 29.99
CA TYR A 19 16.01 11.96 29.37
C TYR A 19 16.57 13.14 30.16
N ASP A 20 16.48 13.14 31.49
CA ASP A 20 17.04 14.23 32.30
C ASP A 20 18.55 14.39 32.16
N GLU A 21 19.26 13.30 31.87
CA GLU A 21 20.70 13.28 31.59
C GLU A 21 21.03 13.72 30.15
N MET A 22 20.16 13.40 29.19
CA MET A 22 20.38 13.65 27.76
C MET A 22 19.78 14.95 27.24
N LYS A 23 18.85 15.60 27.98
CA LYS A 23 18.03 16.72 27.51
C LYS A 23 18.79 17.98 27.11
N ASP A 24 20.04 18.12 27.53
CA ASP A 24 20.93 19.24 27.18
C ASP A 24 22.07 18.82 26.23
N VAL A 25 22.28 17.52 26.03
CA VAL A 25 23.31 16.98 25.11
C VAL A 25 22.96 17.26 23.65
N THR A 26 23.89 17.85 22.92
CA THR A 26 23.71 18.19 21.50
C THR A 26 24.16 17.04 20.59
N ILE A 27 23.60 16.99 19.37
CA ILE A 27 24.03 16.00 18.37
C ILE A 27 25.51 16.23 17.98
N ALA A 28 25.96 17.49 17.91
CA ALA A 28 27.35 17.83 17.58
C ALA A 28 28.34 17.25 18.59
N GLU A 29 28.08 17.39 19.88
CA GLU A 29 28.89 16.79 20.95
C GLU A 29 28.93 15.26 20.84
N LEU A 30 27.81 14.62 20.51
CA LEU A 30 27.75 13.17 20.32
C LEU A 30 28.65 12.69 19.17
N PHE A 31 28.78 13.45 18.08
CA PHE A 31 29.72 13.14 17.01
C PHE A 31 31.17 13.49 17.37
N ALA A 32 31.39 14.57 18.13
CA ALA A 32 32.72 14.94 18.59
C ALA A 32 33.31 13.91 19.56
N ASN A 33 32.46 13.29 20.39
CA ASN A 33 32.87 12.34 21.42
C ASN A 33 32.92 10.87 20.93
N ASP A 34 32.43 10.57 19.73
CA ASP A 34 32.40 9.21 19.17
C ASP A 34 32.66 9.25 17.65
N SER A 35 33.91 9.05 17.25
CA SER A 35 34.32 9.06 15.84
C SER A 35 33.64 7.96 15.00
N ASP A 36 33.23 6.86 15.64
CA ASP A 36 32.59 5.70 14.98
C ASP A 36 31.06 5.77 15.02
N ARG A 37 30.49 6.88 15.52
CA ARG A 37 29.04 7.03 15.71
C ARG A 37 28.22 6.71 14.47
N PHE A 38 28.65 7.16 13.29
CA PHE A 38 27.92 6.88 12.06
C PHE A 38 27.78 5.37 11.81
N ALA A 39 28.85 4.60 12.03
CA ALA A 39 28.83 3.15 11.84
C ALA A 39 27.96 2.46 12.90
N LYS A 40 28.06 2.88 14.17
CA LYS A 40 27.27 2.30 15.28
C LYS A 40 25.76 2.58 15.17
N PHE A 41 25.39 3.76 14.67
CA PHE A 41 24.00 4.20 14.55
C PHE A 41 23.52 4.24 13.11
N SER A 42 23.98 3.28 12.30
CA SER A 42 23.44 3.01 10.98
C SER A 42 23.17 1.53 10.81
N ALA A 43 22.16 1.21 10.00
CA ALA A 43 21.86 -0.16 9.60
C ALA A 43 21.71 -0.24 8.09
N THR A 44 22.41 -1.19 7.47
CA THR A 44 22.30 -1.46 6.02
C THR A 44 21.42 -2.68 5.80
N PHE A 45 20.41 -2.54 4.94
CA PHE A 45 19.47 -3.59 4.59
C PHE A 45 19.72 -4.09 3.17
N ASP A 46 20.04 -5.38 3.03
CA ASP A 46 20.31 -6.07 1.76
C ASP A 46 21.36 -5.36 0.89
N ASP A 47 22.29 -4.59 1.47
CA ASP A 47 23.23 -3.70 0.75
C ASP A 47 22.56 -2.67 -0.18
N LEU A 48 21.26 -2.47 -0.03
CA LEU A 48 20.43 -1.63 -0.90
C LEU A 48 19.95 -0.35 -0.23
N MET A 49 19.83 -0.35 1.10
CA MET A 49 19.26 0.77 1.82
C MET A 49 19.98 0.97 3.15
N LEU A 50 20.68 2.09 3.26
CA LEU A 50 21.25 2.55 4.51
C LEU A 50 20.20 3.34 5.29
N VAL A 51 19.96 2.96 6.54
CA VAL A 51 19.19 3.74 7.50
C VAL A 51 20.17 4.33 8.49
N ASP A 52 20.48 5.62 8.31
CA ASP A 52 21.29 6.39 9.24
C ASP A 52 20.39 7.03 10.30
N PHE A 53 20.56 6.60 11.55
CA PHE A 53 19.89 7.17 12.72
C PHE A 53 20.87 7.85 13.68
N SER A 54 22.13 8.06 13.27
CA SER A 54 23.19 8.72 14.05
C SER A 54 22.91 10.19 14.37
N LYS A 55 22.13 10.87 13.51
CA LYS A 55 21.70 12.27 13.66
C LYS A 55 20.48 12.42 14.58
N ASN A 56 20.40 11.57 15.60
CA ASN A 56 19.42 11.66 16.68
C ASN A 56 20.15 11.82 18.02
N ARG A 57 19.45 12.36 19.02
CA ARG A 57 19.95 12.51 20.39
C ARG A 57 19.88 11.19 21.14
N ILE A 58 20.69 10.23 20.70
CA ILE A 58 20.70 8.86 21.20
C ILE A 58 22.14 8.40 21.46
N THR A 59 22.29 7.55 22.46
CA THR A 59 23.52 6.81 22.81
C THR A 59 23.22 5.31 22.75
N GLU A 60 24.25 4.48 22.92
CA GLU A 60 24.06 3.03 22.99
C GLU A 60 23.18 2.66 24.18
N GLU A 61 23.34 3.36 25.31
CA GLU A 61 22.46 3.27 26.46
C GLU A 61 21.02 3.68 26.13
N THR A 62 20.83 4.77 25.38
CA THR A 62 19.48 5.19 24.97
C THR A 62 18.79 4.08 24.17
N LEU A 63 19.52 3.47 23.23
CA LEU A 63 18.99 2.38 22.40
C LEU A 63 18.67 1.13 23.23
N ALA A 64 19.54 0.77 24.19
CA ALA A 64 19.28 -0.34 25.11
C ALA A 64 17.99 -0.11 25.92
N LYS A 65 17.79 1.09 26.50
CA LYS A 65 16.57 1.41 27.26
C LYS A 65 15.31 1.42 26.38
N LEU A 66 15.40 1.90 25.14
CA LEU A 66 14.29 1.82 24.18
C LEU A 66 13.95 0.37 23.82
N GLN A 67 14.96 -0.50 23.68
CA GLN A 67 14.76 -1.93 23.45
C GLN A 67 14.13 -2.61 24.67
N ASP A 68 14.51 -2.23 25.89
CA ASP A 68 13.89 -2.75 27.11
C ASP A 68 12.43 -2.33 27.21
N LEU A 69 12.06 -1.10 26.82
CA LEU A 69 10.66 -0.70 26.72
C LEU A 69 9.90 -1.56 25.70
N ALA A 70 10.50 -1.86 24.54
CA ALA A 70 9.88 -2.73 23.54
C ALA A 70 9.69 -4.17 24.05
N LYS A 71 10.60 -4.68 24.88
CA LYS A 71 10.47 -5.99 25.55
C LYS A 71 9.38 -5.97 26.62
N GLU A 72 9.40 -4.98 27.51
CA GLU A 72 8.43 -4.84 28.61
C GLU A 72 7.01 -4.64 28.08
N THR A 73 6.85 -3.99 26.92
CA THR A 73 5.54 -3.81 26.26
C THR A 73 5.12 -4.97 25.35
N ASP A 74 5.92 -6.06 25.31
CA ASP A 74 5.65 -7.26 24.51
C ASP A 74 5.46 -6.98 23.01
N LEU A 75 6.28 -6.08 22.44
CA LEU A 75 6.23 -5.72 21.02
C LEU A 75 6.42 -6.95 20.12
N ALA A 76 7.30 -7.87 20.50
CA ALA A 76 7.51 -9.13 19.76
C ALA A 76 6.25 -9.99 19.74
N GLY A 77 5.53 -10.10 20.86
CA GLY A 77 4.23 -10.77 20.93
C GLY A 77 3.18 -10.07 20.06
N ALA A 78 3.13 -8.74 20.07
CA ALA A 78 2.22 -7.97 19.22
C ALA A 78 2.48 -8.17 17.72
N ILE A 79 3.76 -8.17 17.30
CA ILE A 79 4.17 -8.49 15.92
C ILE A 79 3.72 -9.91 15.58
N LYS A 80 4.01 -10.90 16.44
CA LYS A 80 3.58 -12.29 16.23
C LYS A 80 2.06 -12.38 16.05
N SER A 81 1.27 -11.74 16.91
CA SER A 81 -0.19 -11.68 16.80
C SER A 81 -0.66 -11.10 15.45
N MET A 82 0.02 -10.07 14.93
CA MET A 82 -0.30 -9.50 13.62
C MET A 82 -0.04 -10.51 12.48
N PHE A 83 1.11 -11.20 12.53
CA PHE A 83 1.52 -12.15 11.49
C PHE A 83 0.76 -13.48 11.55
N SER A 84 0.28 -13.88 12.73
CA SER A 84 -0.58 -15.07 12.91
C SER A 84 -2.03 -14.84 12.51
N GLY A 85 -2.43 -13.59 12.29
CA GLY A 85 -3.81 -13.24 11.91
C GLY A 85 -4.77 -13.11 13.09
N GLU A 86 -4.26 -12.94 14.31
CA GLU A 86 -5.10 -12.62 15.47
C GLU A 86 -5.86 -11.30 15.27
N LYS A 87 -7.03 -11.20 15.92
CA LYS A 87 -7.88 -10.00 15.91
C LYS A 87 -7.33 -8.89 16.80
N ILE A 88 -6.22 -8.28 16.37
CA ILE A 88 -5.54 -7.23 17.14
C ILE A 88 -6.23 -5.87 17.04
N ASN A 89 -7.08 -5.63 16.03
CA ASN A 89 -7.94 -4.46 15.98
C ASN A 89 -9.17 -4.72 16.85
N ARG A 90 -9.07 -4.38 18.13
CA ARG A 90 -10.08 -4.69 19.15
C ARG A 90 -11.39 -3.93 18.95
N THR A 91 -11.34 -2.67 18.52
CA THR A 91 -12.56 -1.84 18.36
C THR A 91 -13.45 -2.32 17.22
N GLU A 92 -12.87 -2.98 16.21
CA GLU A 92 -13.64 -3.56 15.10
C GLU A 92 -13.72 -5.10 15.14
N ASP A 93 -13.16 -5.74 16.17
CA ASP A 93 -12.97 -7.20 16.26
C ASP A 93 -12.41 -7.84 14.97
N ARG A 94 -11.26 -7.33 14.50
CA ARG A 94 -10.69 -7.71 13.19
C ARG A 94 -9.20 -7.99 13.21
N ALA A 95 -8.78 -8.91 12.35
CA ALA A 95 -7.38 -9.12 12.02
C ALA A 95 -6.80 -7.97 11.18
N VAL A 96 -5.49 -7.74 11.29
CA VAL A 96 -4.75 -6.71 10.55
C VAL A 96 -3.75 -7.37 9.60
N LEU A 97 -4.16 -7.59 8.35
CA LEU A 97 -3.51 -8.57 7.45
C LEU A 97 -2.84 -7.96 6.22
N HIS A 98 -2.35 -6.73 6.28
CA HIS A 98 -1.65 -6.13 5.14
C HIS A 98 -0.36 -6.87 4.77
N VAL A 99 0.23 -7.58 5.73
CA VAL A 99 1.39 -8.46 5.54
C VAL A 99 1.08 -9.64 4.60
N ALA A 100 -0.14 -10.20 4.66
CA ALA A 100 -0.56 -11.31 3.80
C ALA A 100 -0.51 -10.92 2.31
N LEU A 101 -0.83 -9.66 1.98
CA LEU A 101 -0.87 -9.16 0.60
C LEU A 101 0.51 -9.14 -0.08
N ARG A 102 1.57 -9.16 0.72
CA ARG A 102 2.96 -9.11 0.27
C ARG A 102 3.70 -10.42 0.54
N ASN A 103 3.09 -11.35 1.24
CA ASN A 103 3.63 -12.66 1.55
C ASN A 103 3.88 -13.46 0.27
N ARG A 104 5.13 -13.46 -0.20
CA ARG A 104 5.54 -14.19 -1.40
C ARG A 104 6.14 -15.56 -1.11
N SER A 105 6.45 -15.87 0.14
CA SER A 105 6.77 -17.25 0.55
C SER A 105 5.53 -18.14 0.53
N ASN A 106 4.32 -17.55 0.45
CA ASN A 106 3.05 -18.27 0.53
C ASN A 106 2.94 -19.11 1.81
N THR A 107 3.64 -18.70 2.88
CA THR A 107 3.46 -19.31 4.19
C THR A 107 2.02 -19.09 4.64
N PRO A 108 1.28 -20.11 5.09
CA PRO A 108 -0.13 -19.95 5.47
C PRO A 108 -0.33 -18.87 6.52
N ILE A 109 -1.40 -18.09 6.39
CA ILE A 109 -1.84 -17.14 7.41
C ILE A 109 -3.29 -17.46 7.73
N ILE A 110 -3.53 -17.97 8.94
CA ILE A 110 -4.82 -18.53 9.34
C ILE A 110 -5.66 -17.46 10.01
N VAL A 111 -6.88 -17.26 9.51
CA VAL A 111 -7.86 -16.32 10.06
C VAL A 111 -9.18 -17.03 10.14
N ASP A 112 -9.81 -17.04 11.31
CA ASP A 112 -11.06 -17.76 11.56
C ASP A 112 -11.02 -19.22 11.06
N GLY A 113 -9.88 -19.90 11.26
CA GLY A 113 -9.65 -21.30 10.88
C GLY A 113 -9.33 -21.54 9.39
N LYS A 114 -9.18 -20.50 8.57
CA LYS A 114 -8.92 -20.61 7.13
C LYS A 114 -7.64 -19.90 6.71
N ASP A 115 -6.85 -20.53 5.84
CA ASP A 115 -5.71 -19.86 5.20
C ASP A 115 -6.20 -18.84 4.17
N VAL A 116 -5.78 -17.59 4.31
CA VAL A 116 -6.16 -16.49 3.42
C VAL A 116 -5.28 -16.39 2.17
N MET A 117 -4.13 -17.07 2.13
CA MET A 117 -3.16 -16.94 1.04
C MET A 117 -3.69 -17.38 -0.34
N PRO A 118 -4.51 -18.44 -0.49
CA PRO A 118 -5.11 -18.80 -1.76
C PRO A 118 -5.98 -17.68 -2.35
N GLU A 119 -6.81 -17.05 -1.52
CA GLU A 119 -7.67 -15.94 -1.96
C GLU A 119 -6.84 -14.71 -2.37
N VAL A 120 -5.81 -14.37 -1.59
CA VAL A 120 -4.88 -13.29 -1.92
C VAL A 120 -4.22 -13.53 -3.29
N ASN A 121 -3.71 -14.75 -3.53
CA ASN A 121 -3.07 -15.09 -4.80
C ASN A 121 -4.06 -15.09 -5.97
N ALA A 122 -5.30 -15.53 -5.77
CA ALA A 122 -6.34 -15.47 -6.79
C ALA A 122 -6.66 -14.03 -7.20
N VAL A 123 -6.71 -13.10 -6.23
CA VAL A 123 -6.87 -11.66 -6.50
C VAL A 123 -5.66 -11.11 -7.24
N LEU A 124 -4.43 -11.43 -6.82
CA LEU A 124 -3.21 -10.98 -7.49
C LEU A 124 -3.11 -11.47 -8.95
N GLU A 125 -3.53 -12.71 -9.24
CA GLU A 125 -3.55 -13.21 -10.62
C GLU A 125 -4.62 -12.50 -11.45
N LYS A 126 -5.81 -12.25 -10.88
CA LYS A 126 -6.83 -11.41 -11.52
C LYS A 126 -6.28 -10.01 -11.83
N MET A 127 -5.52 -9.40 -10.93
CA MET A 127 -4.90 -8.08 -11.18
C MET A 127 -3.90 -8.14 -12.32
N LYS A 128 -3.04 -9.17 -12.34
CA LYS A 128 -2.07 -9.40 -13.39
C LYS A 128 -2.73 -9.56 -14.75
N THR A 129 -3.72 -10.44 -14.89
CA THR A 129 -4.42 -10.63 -16.19
C THR A 129 -5.10 -9.34 -16.65
N PHE A 130 -5.78 -8.64 -15.75
CA PHE A 130 -6.50 -7.40 -16.09
C PHE A 130 -5.55 -6.31 -16.57
N SER A 131 -4.48 -6.08 -15.82
CA SER A 131 -3.48 -5.08 -16.18
C SER A 131 -2.72 -5.41 -17.46
N GLN A 132 -2.34 -6.66 -17.67
CA GLN A 132 -1.70 -7.10 -18.91
C GLN A 132 -2.61 -6.88 -20.12
N ALA A 133 -3.92 -7.13 -20.01
CA ALA A 133 -4.85 -6.87 -21.09
C ALA A 133 -4.87 -5.37 -21.47
N ILE A 134 -4.81 -4.47 -20.49
CA ILE A 134 -4.75 -3.01 -20.73
C ILE A 134 -3.41 -2.62 -21.35
N ILE A 135 -2.29 -3.03 -20.75
CA ILE A 135 -0.94 -2.67 -21.22
C ILE A 135 -0.66 -3.21 -22.62
N SER A 136 -1.09 -4.43 -22.94
CA SER A 136 -0.89 -5.00 -24.28
C SER A 136 -1.80 -4.37 -25.33
N GLY A 137 -2.75 -3.52 -24.91
CA GLY A 137 -3.78 -2.98 -25.79
C GLY A 137 -4.81 -4.02 -26.22
N GLN A 138 -4.86 -5.22 -25.63
CA GLN A 138 -5.93 -6.20 -25.85
C GLN A 138 -7.27 -5.69 -25.31
N TRP A 139 -7.25 -4.99 -24.18
CA TRP A 139 -8.43 -4.32 -23.64
C TRP A 139 -8.74 -3.09 -24.49
N LYS A 140 -9.89 -3.13 -25.15
CA LYS A 140 -10.35 -2.05 -26.03
C LYS A 140 -11.50 -1.28 -25.41
N GLY A 141 -11.53 0.01 -25.67
CA GLY A 141 -12.68 0.86 -25.44
C GLY A 141 -13.88 0.51 -26.34
N TYR A 142 -14.96 1.26 -26.20
CA TYR A 142 -16.21 0.98 -26.90
C TYR A 142 -16.08 1.09 -28.43
N THR A 143 -15.18 1.93 -28.93
CA THR A 143 -14.88 2.08 -30.36
C THR A 143 -13.82 1.11 -30.87
N GLY A 144 -13.34 0.18 -30.05
CA GLY A 144 -12.28 -0.77 -30.44
C GLY A 144 -10.86 -0.22 -30.32
N LYS A 145 -10.68 1.05 -29.91
CA LYS A 145 -9.37 1.65 -29.65
C LYS A 145 -8.75 1.14 -28.35
N ALA A 146 -7.43 1.08 -28.28
CA ALA A 146 -6.72 0.72 -27.05
C ALA A 146 -6.86 1.82 -26.00
N ILE A 147 -6.80 1.44 -24.72
CA ILE A 147 -6.80 2.40 -23.61
C ILE A 147 -5.47 3.17 -23.60
N THR A 148 -5.55 4.50 -23.46
CA THR A 148 -4.41 5.42 -23.35
C THR A 148 -4.37 6.11 -22.00
N ASP A 149 -5.54 6.28 -21.36
CA ASP A 149 -5.70 7.04 -20.13
C ASP A 149 -6.39 6.19 -19.07
N VAL A 150 -5.95 6.31 -17.82
CA VAL A 150 -6.58 5.66 -16.68
C VAL A 150 -6.82 6.69 -15.58
N VAL A 151 -8.07 6.78 -15.13
CA VAL A 151 -8.49 7.73 -14.10
C VAL A 151 -8.84 6.96 -12.83
N ASN A 152 -8.03 7.10 -11.78
CA ASN A 152 -8.32 6.59 -10.45
C ASN A 152 -9.28 7.54 -9.73
N ILE A 153 -10.41 7.02 -9.28
CA ILE A 153 -11.41 7.75 -8.50
C ILE A 153 -11.47 7.11 -7.11
N GLY A 154 -10.95 7.79 -6.11
CA GLY A 154 -10.93 7.29 -4.74
C GLY A 154 -10.43 8.36 -3.77
N ILE A 155 -10.70 8.23 -2.48
CA ILE A 155 -10.29 9.20 -1.46
C ILE A 155 -9.41 8.55 -0.38
N GLY A 156 -8.53 9.34 0.22
CA GLY A 156 -7.67 8.92 1.33
C GLY A 156 -6.77 7.76 0.91
N GLY A 157 -6.87 6.62 1.60
CA GLY A 157 -6.07 5.44 1.29
C GLY A 157 -6.24 4.97 -0.17
N SER A 158 -7.42 5.12 -0.76
CA SER A 158 -7.69 4.71 -2.14
C SER A 158 -7.07 5.63 -3.21
N ASP A 159 -6.37 6.68 -2.80
CA ASP A 159 -5.73 7.65 -3.71
C ASP A 159 -4.27 7.95 -3.35
N LEU A 160 -3.98 8.30 -2.10
CA LEU A 160 -2.65 8.74 -1.66
C LEU A 160 -1.55 7.71 -1.94
N GLY A 161 -1.82 6.44 -1.64
CA GLY A 161 -0.90 5.35 -1.93
C GLY A 161 -0.62 5.23 -3.44
N PRO A 162 -1.67 5.02 -4.27
CA PRO A 162 -1.55 4.96 -5.72
C PRO A 162 -0.77 6.13 -6.32
N PHE A 163 -1.15 7.36 -5.95
CA PHE A 163 -0.53 8.59 -6.42
C PHE A 163 0.97 8.64 -6.07
N MET A 164 1.31 8.43 -4.80
CA MET A 164 2.70 8.49 -4.34
C MET A 164 3.59 7.49 -5.09
N VAL A 165 3.16 6.24 -5.25
CA VAL A 165 3.99 5.22 -5.91
C VAL A 165 4.13 5.47 -7.40
N THR A 166 3.14 6.07 -8.04
CA THR A 166 3.22 6.37 -9.47
C THR A 166 4.12 7.55 -9.76
N GLU A 167 4.09 8.56 -8.90
CA GLU A 167 5.01 9.70 -8.98
C GLU A 167 6.45 9.26 -8.69
N ALA A 168 6.67 8.53 -7.58
CA ALA A 168 8.00 8.08 -7.18
C ALA A 168 8.67 7.15 -8.22
N LEU A 169 7.88 6.42 -9.01
CA LEU A 169 8.38 5.47 -10.01
C LEU A 169 8.21 5.97 -11.45
N ARG A 170 7.80 7.22 -11.67
CA ARG A 170 7.53 7.81 -12.98
C ARG A 170 8.57 7.49 -14.07
N PRO A 171 9.90 7.45 -13.80
CA PRO A 171 10.90 7.06 -14.81
C PRO A 171 10.71 5.67 -15.42
N TYR A 172 9.99 4.78 -14.75
CA TYR A 172 9.75 3.41 -15.20
C TYR A 172 8.43 3.23 -15.97
N LYS A 173 7.68 4.31 -16.19
CA LYS A 173 6.30 4.26 -16.70
C LYS A 173 6.20 3.60 -18.08
N ASN A 174 5.03 3.06 -18.39
CA ASN A 174 4.67 2.66 -19.75
C ASN A 174 3.98 3.81 -20.50
N HIS A 175 3.27 3.49 -21.59
CA HIS A 175 2.57 4.45 -22.46
C HIS A 175 1.26 5.00 -21.87
N LEU A 176 0.74 4.44 -20.77
CA LEU A 176 -0.52 4.88 -20.19
C LEU A 176 -0.35 6.17 -19.39
N ASN A 177 -1.30 7.08 -19.55
CA ASN A 177 -1.40 8.29 -18.75
C ASN A 177 -2.30 8.03 -17.55
N MET A 178 -1.81 8.35 -16.36
CA MET A 178 -2.53 8.10 -15.12
C MET A 178 -3.01 9.42 -14.52
N HIS A 179 -4.28 9.46 -14.13
CA HIS A 179 -4.95 10.61 -13.56
C HIS A 179 -5.60 10.22 -12.23
N PHE A 180 -5.63 11.15 -11.27
CA PHE A 180 -6.13 10.90 -9.92
C PHE A 180 -7.21 11.90 -9.56
N VAL A 181 -8.36 11.39 -9.11
CA VAL A 181 -9.53 12.18 -8.72
C VAL A 181 -9.93 11.76 -7.32
N SER A 182 -9.56 12.57 -6.34
CA SER A 182 -9.80 12.29 -4.92
C SER A 182 -10.68 13.28 -4.20
N ASN A 183 -11.00 14.40 -4.83
CA ASN A 183 -11.87 15.39 -4.23
C ASN A 183 -13.34 15.03 -4.49
N VAL A 184 -14.19 15.35 -3.50
CA VAL A 184 -15.65 15.24 -3.61
C VAL A 184 -16.22 16.35 -4.50
N ASP A 185 -15.51 17.48 -4.59
CA ASP A 185 -15.84 18.59 -5.47
C ASP A 185 -15.83 18.17 -6.96
N GLY A 186 -16.91 18.52 -7.67
CA GLY A 186 -17.11 18.26 -9.09
C GLY A 186 -16.07 18.93 -9.99
N THR A 187 -15.39 19.97 -9.52
CA THR A 187 -14.35 20.68 -10.28
C THR A 187 -13.18 19.75 -10.63
N HIS A 188 -12.71 18.94 -9.68
CA HIS A 188 -11.53 18.11 -9.90
C HIS A 188 -11.76 17.08 -11.02
N ILE A 189 -12.92 16.42 -11.02
CA ILE A 189 -13.26 15.49 -12.09
C ILE A 189 -13.49 16.23 -13.42
N ALA A 190 -14.09 17.42 -13.41
CA ALA A 190 -14.30 18.20 -14.63
C ALA A 190 -12.96 18.59 -15.30
N GLU A 191 -11.96 19.00 -14.52
CA GLU A 191 -10.63 19.33 -15.04
C GLU A 191 -9.88 18.11 -15.62
N VAL A 192 -10.04 16.92 -15.01
CA VAL A 192 -9.50 15.69 -15.58
C VAL A 192 -10.23 15.31 -16.87
N LEU A 193 -11.55 15.43 -16.91
CA LEU A 193 -12.36 15.10 -18.09
C LEU A 193 -12.04 15.97 -19.31
N LYS A 194 -11.57 17.21 -19.13
CA LYS A 194 -11.07 18.07 -20.21
C LYS A 194 -9.79 17.54 -20.88
N LYS A 195 -9.03 16.69 -20.19
CA LYS A 195 -7.71 16.20 -20.64
C LYS A 195 -7.75 14.81 -21.29
N VAL A 196 -8.83 14.05 -21.09
CA VAL A 196 -8.91 12.63 -21.45
C VAL A 196 -9.93 12.35 -22.55
N ASN A 197 -9.69 11.30 -23.35
CA ASN A 197 -10.59 10.91 -24.44
C ASN A 197 -11.56 9.80 -24.02
N PRO A 198 -12.90 9.95 -24.23
CA PRO A 198 -13.89 8.90 -23.94
C PRO A 198 -13.55 7.50 -24.42
N GLU A 199 -13.05 7.45 -25.64
CA GLU A 199 -12.90 6.21 -26.39
C GLU A 199 -11.74 5.38 -25.89
N THR A 200 -10.82 6.00 -25.17
CA THR A 200 -9.54 5.41 -24.75
C THR A 200 -9.27 5.59 -23.25
N THR A 201 -10.26 6.01 -22.46
CA THR A 201 -10.10 6.23 -21.00
C THR A 201 -10.74 5.15 -20.16
N LEU A 202 -10.00 4.55 -19.23
CA LEU A 202 -10.52 3.62 -18.23
C LEU A 202 -10.64 4.29 -16.86
N PHE A 203 -11.81 4.22 -16.23
CA PHE A 203 -12.07 4.72 -14.89
C PHE A 203 -11.98 3.58 -13.87
N LEU A 204 -11.10 3.73 -12.87
CA LEU A 204 -10.97 2.83 -11.74
C LEU A 204 -11.64 3.45 -10.52
N VAL A 205 -12.75 2.88 -10.07
CA VAL A 205 -13.50 3.36 -8.90
C VAL A 205 -13.04 2.60 -7.66
N ALA A 206 -12.27 3.25 -6.79
CA ALA A 206 -11.66 2.66 -5.61
C ALA A 206 -12.37 3.08 -4.32
N SER A 207 -13.16 2.17 -3.73
CA SER A 207 -13.84 2.41 -2.45
C SER A 207 -14.02 1.11 -1.66
N LYS A 208 -13.49 1.08 -0.42
CA LYS A 208 -13.56 -0.10 0.45
C LYS A 208 -15.01 -0.49 0.78
N THR A 209 -15.79 0.47 1.29
CA THR A 209 -17.17 0.21 1.73
C THR A 209 -18.15 0.25 0.57
N PHE A 210 -17.84 0.99 -0.49
CA PHE A 210 -18.73 1.25 -1.62
C PHE A 210 -20.07 1.90 -1.21
N THR A 211 -20.17 2.37 0.04
CA THR A 211 -21.32 3.09 0.62
C THR A 211 -21.03 4.57 0.86
N THR A 212 -19.80 5.02 0.63
CA THR A 212 -19.43 6.43 0.74
C THR A 212 -20.37 7.27 -0.12
N GLN A 213 -20.98 8.30 0.47
CA GLN A 213 -21.86 9.26 -0.22
C GLN A 213 -21.21 9.72 -1.53
N GLU A 214 -19.90 9.84 -1.58
CA GLU A 214 -19.08 10.27 -2.71
C GLU A 214 -19.08 9.28 -3.90
N THR A 215 -19.24 7.98 -3.64
CA THR A 215 -19.33 6.94 -4.70
C THR A 215 -20.76 6.79 -5.22
N MET A 216 -21.75 6.95 -4.31
CA MET A 216 -23.18 6.71 -4.56
C MET A 216 -23.96 7.93 -5.05
N THR A 217 -23.57 9.17 -4.70
CA THR A 217 -24.28 10.43 -5.07
C THR A 217 -24.16 10.79 -6.56
N LYS A 218 -23.53 9.95 -7.39
CA LYS A 218 -23.22 10.30 -8.78
C LYS A 218 -24.20 9.77 -9.83
N ARG A 219 -25.50 9.58 -9.56
CA ARG A 219 -26.48 9.32 -10.65
C ARG A 219 -26.81 10.60 -11.45
N PRO A 220 -27.18 11.74 -10.83
CA PRO A 220 -27.41 12.98 -11.58
C PRO A 220 -26.11 13.56 -12.14
N GLN A 221 -25.00 13.41 -11.41
CA GLN A 221 -23.70 13.89 -11.88
C GLN A 221 -23.08 12.98 -12.94
N ARG A 222 -23.16 11.64 -12.93
CA ARG A 222 -22.61 10.83 -14.05
C ARG A 222 -23.32 11.10 -15.38
N ALA A 223 -24.64 11.31 -15.36
CA ALA A 223 -25.38 11.72 -16.56
C ALA A 223 -24.97 13.12 -17.07
N ARG A 224 -24.41 13.98 -16.20
CA ARG A 224 -23.85 15.30 -16.53
C ARG A 224 -22.33 15.31 -16.78
N LEU A 225 -21.58 14.32 -16.27
CA LEU A 225 -20.13 14.12 -16.41
C LEU A 225 -19.76 13.34 -17.68
N VAL A 226 -20.77 12.74 -18.31
CA VAL A 226 -20.73 12.08 -19.61
C VAL A 226 -21.30 13.14 -20.57
N PRO A 227 -20.46 13.86 -21.34
CA PRO A 227 -20.95 14.77 -22.38
C PRO A 227 -22.03 14.09 -23.22
N GLU A 228 -22.97 14.80 -23.83
CA GLU A 228 -24.02 14.16 -24.65
C GLU A 228 -23.46 13.18 -25.70
N LYS A 229 -22.27 13.47 -26.25
CA LYS A 229 -21.50 12.58 -27.13
C LYS A 229 -21.17 11.20 -26.53
N TRP A 230 -21.11 11.10 -25.20
CA TRP A 230 -20.84 9.90 -24.44
C TRP A 230 -22.13 9.21 -23.94
N GLN A 231 -23.32 9.84 -24.06
CA GLN A 231 -24.59 9.18 -23.74
C GLN A 231 -25.01 8.13 -24.76
N ALA A 232 -24.39 8.14 -25.96
CA ALA A 232 -24.46 7.05 -26.94
C ALA A 232 -23.91 5.70 -26.39
N MET A 233 -23.25 5.70 -25.22
CA MET A 233 -22.72 4.52 -24.52
C MET A 233 -23.77 3.64 -23.82
N LYS A 234 -25.00 3.54 -24.34
CA LYS A 234 -25.95 2.53 -23.82
C LYS A 234 -25.31 1.14 -24.03
N ASN A 235 -25.01 0.46 -22.91
CA ASN A 235 -24.37 -0.86 -22.81
C ASN A 235 -22.85 -0.98 -23.01
N THR A 236 -22.08 0.10 -23.21
CA THR A 236 -20.62 0.02 -23.46
C THR A 236 -19.72 0.41 -22.29
N TRP A 237 -20.31 0.91 -21.20
CA TRP A 237 -19.63 1.36 -19.98
C TRP A 237 -18.76 0.26 -19.31
N ARG A 238 -19.03 -1.04 -19.56
CA ARG A 238 -18.20 -2.16 -19.06
C ARG A 238 -16.75 -2.11 -19.52
N LYS A 239 -16.48 -1.51 -20.68
CA LYS A 239 -15.13 -1.39 -21.23
C LYS A 239 -14.33 -0.26 -20.59
N HIS A 240 -15.01 0.66 -19.89
CA HIS A 240 -14.44 1.91 -19.39
C HIS A 240 -14.53 2.06 -17.87
N PHE A 241 -15.10 1.12 -17.13
CA PHE A 241 -15.21 1.20 -15.67
C PHE A 241 -14.81 -0.11 -15.00
N ALA A 242 -13.99 -0.03 -13.95
CA ALA A 242 -13.68 -1.14 -13.06
C ALA A 242 -13.77 -0.71 -11.59
N ALA A 243 -14.16 -1.62 -10.70
CA ALA A 243 -14.35 -1.32 -9.28
C ALA A 243 -13.32 -2.04 -8.40
N LEU A 244 -12.69 -1.30 -7.49
CA LEU A 244 -11.77 -1.82 -6.47
C LEU A 244 -12.45 -1.70 -5.11
N SER A 245 -13.00 -2.81 -4.60
CA SER A 245 -13.78 -2.82 -3.35
C SER A 245 -13.76 -4.19 -2.68
N THR A 246 -13.96 -4.21 -1.35
CA THR A 246 -14.26 -5.42 -0.59
C THR A 246 -15.75 -5.75 -0.54
N ASN A 247 -16.63 -4.81 -0.91
CA ASN A 247 -18.06 -4.98 -0.81
C ASN A 247 -18.66 -5.50 -2.13
N ALA A 248 -18.48 -6.80 -2.39
CA ALA A 248 -18.95 -7.42 -3.63
C ALA A 248 -20.47 -7.25 -3.82
N LYS A 249 -21.25 -7.25 -2.73
CA LYS A 249 -22.71 -7.04 -2.77
C LYS A 249 -23.07 -5.63 -3.20
N ALA A 250 -22.52 -4.59 -2.58
CA ALA A 250 -22.81 -3.20 -2.97
C ALA A 250 -22.30 -2.88 -4.38
N VAL A 251 -21.13 -3.40 -4.76
CA VAL A 251 -20.65 -3.30 -6.14
C VAL A 251 -21.61 -4.01 -7.09
N GLY A 252 -22.03 -5.22 -6.74
CA GLY A 252 -22.97 -6.02 -7.53
C GLY A 252 -24.33 -5.34 -7.70
N GLU A 253 -24.93 -4.81 -6.64
CA GLU A 253 -26.21 -4.09 -6.68
C GLU A 253 -26.12 -2.78 -7.46
N PHE A 254 -25.04 -2.02 -7.24
CA PHE A 254 -24.78 -0.78 -7.96
C PHE A 254 -24.69 -1.02 -9.48
N TRP A 255 -23.97 -2.06 -9.89
CA TRP A 255 -23.84 -2.38 -11.32
C TRP A 255 -25.07 -3.14 -11.85
N TYR A 256 -25.67 -4.07 -11.12
CA TYR A 256 -26.88 -4.79 -11.56
C TYR A 256 -28.04 -3.84 -11.94
N ARG A 257 -28.20 -2.73 -11.21
CA ARG A 257 -29.17 -1.67 -11.53
C ARG A 257 -28.84 -0.90 -12.84
N HIS A 258 -27.63 -1.03 -13.36
CA HIS A 258 -27.07 -0.19 -14.44
C HIS A 258 -26.34 -0.98 -15.56
N GLY A 259 -26.47 -2.31 -15.59
CA GLY A 259 -25.80 -3.23 -16.53
C GLY A 259 -24.56 -3.89 -15.89
N GLN A 260 -24.05 -5.00 -16.43
CA GLN A 260 -23.19 -5.95 -15.69
C GLN A 260 -21.64 -5.75 -15.71
N TYR A 261 -21.04 -5.81 -14.51
CA TYR A 261 -19.70 -6.23 -14.04
C TYR A 261 -18.37 -5.90 -14.76
N VAL A 262 -17.45 -5.31 -13.97
CA VAL A 262 -15.98 -5.55 -14.01
C VAL A 262 -15.42 -5.75 -12.60
N ARG A 263 -14.87 -6.95 -12.40
CA ARG A 263 -13.86 -7.45 -11.44
C ARG A 263 -13.67 -6.69 -10.11
N VAL A 264 -14.34 -7.19 -9.07
CA VAL A 264 -14.09 -6.87 -7.65
C VAL A 264 -12.72 -7.42 -7.23
N LEU A 265 -11.84 -6.54 -6.77
CA LEU A 265 -10.58 -6.91 -6.13
C LEU A 265 -10.69 -6.47 -4.66
N GLY A 266 -11.16 -7.39 -3.81
CA GLY A 266 -11.24 -7.12 -2.37
C GLY A 266 -9.85 -6.91 -1.80
N LEU A 267 -9.70 -5.95 -0.89
CA LEU A 267 -8.99 -6.01 0.40
C LEU A 267 -8.95 -4.60 1.03
N GLY A 268 -8.99 -4.52 2.37
CA GLY A 268 -9.37 -3.35 3.16
C GLY A 268 -8.41 -2.14 3.20
N ARG A 269 -8.41 -1.42 4.34
CA ARG A 269 -7.83 -0.06 4.54
C ARG A 269 -6.31 0.07 4.29
N TRP A 270 -5.63 -1.04 4.01
CA TRP A 270 -4.23 -1.08 3.62
C TRP A 270 -4.13 -1.16 2.09
N SER A 271 -4.63 -0.10 1.46
CA SER A 271 -4.93 0.16 0.05
C SER A 271 -3.76 0.04 -0.94
N LEU A 272 -2.76 -0.77 -0.59
CA LEU A 272 -1.77 -1.24 -1.54
C LEU A 272 -2.41 -1.87 -2.76
N LEU A 273 -3.64 -2.40 -2.70
CA LEU A 273 -4.26 -2.98 -3.88
C LEU A 273 -4.50 -1.96 -5.00
N ALA A 274 -4.83 -0.71 -4.68
CA ALA A 274 -4.91 0.34 -5.68
C ALA A 274 -3.51 0.67 -6.21
N VAL A 275 -2.49 0.71 -5.35
CA VAL A 275 -1.07 0.81 -5.75
C VAL A 275 -0.65 -0.36 -6.63
N VAL A 276 -1.07 -1.58 -6.31
CA VAL A 276 -0.72 -2.83 -6.97
C VAL A 276 -1.42 -2.91 -8.32
N CYS A 277 -2.70 -2.54 -8.40
CA CYS A 277 -3.46 -2.50 -9.65
C CYS A 277 -2.88 -1.42 -10.56
N HIS A 278 -2.67 -0.24 -10.01
CA HIS A 278 -2.12 0.90 -10.73
C HIS A 278 -0.67 0.65 -11.13
N ARG A 279 0.13 -0.05 -10.32
CA ARG A 279 1.50 -0.44 -10.67
C ARG A 279 1.52 -1.60 -11.67
N ALA A 280 0.59 -2.54 -11.59
CA ALA A 280 0.48 -3.62 -12.56
C ALA A 280 -0.03 -3.09 -13.91
N VAL A 281 -0.91 -2.07 -13.91
CA VAL A 281 -1.41 -1.37 -15.10
C VAL A 281 -0.37 -0.40 -15.67
N HIS A 282 0.44 0.25 -14.83
CA HIS A 282 1.41 1.26 -15.27
C HIS A 282 2.85 0.72 -15.46
N TYR A 283 3.18 -0.44 -14.87
CA TYR A 283 4.51 -1.08 -14.94
C TYR A 283 4.39 -2.60 -15.12
N SER A 284 5.50 -3.29 -15.40
CA SER A 284 5.49 -4.75 -15.53
C SER A 284 5.26 -5.46 -14.18
N VAL A 285 4.48 -6.55 -14.23
CA VAL A 285 4.14 -7.41 -13.08
C VAL A 285 5.38 -7.98 -12.37
N ARG A 286 6.49 -8.14 -13.09
CA ARG A 286 7.77 -8.60 -12.55
C ARG A 286 8.34 -7.63 -11.49
N ARG A 287 8.33 -6.32 -11.78
CA ARG A 287 8.79 -5.27 -10.84
C ARG A 287 7.88 -5.15 -9.63
N PHE A 288 6.58 -5.38 -9.82
CA PHE A 288 5.61 -5.43 -8.72
C PHE A 288 5.93 -6.57 -7.72
N ARG A 289 6.21 -7.78 -8.21
CA ARG A 289 6.57 -8.93 -7.35
C ARG A 289 7.88 -8.71 -6.56
N GLN A 290 8.81 -7.91 -7.06
CA GLN A 290 10.03 -7.54 -6.33
C GLN A 290 9.72 -6.62 -5.15
N LEU A 291 8.87 -5.61 -5.34
CA LEU A 291 8.43 -4.73 -4.25
C LEU A 291 7.75 -5.50 -3.12
N CYS A 292 6.80 -6.40 -3.44
CA CYS A 292 6.12 -7.20 -2.42
C CYS A 292 7.11 -8.05 -1.62
N ARG A 293 8.10 -8.67 -2.28
CA ARG A 293 9.14 -9.44 -1.61
C ARG A 293 9.97 -8.60 -0.65
N ALA A 294 10.40 -7.41 -1.07
CA ALA A 294 11.16 -6.50 -0.21
C ALA A 294 10.32 -6.05 1.00
N ALA A 295 9.06 -5.67 0.76
CA ALA A 295 8.18 -5.16 1.79
C ALA A 295 7.72 -6.22 2.80
N PHE A 296 7.55 -7.48 2.39
CA PHE A 296 7.20 -8.58 3.30
C PHE A 296 8.38 -9.02 4.16
N ARG A 297 9.56 -9.16 3.56
CA ARG A 297 10.79 -9.51 4.30
C ARG A 297 11.10 -8.47 5.37
N ARG A 298 11.09 -7.19 5.02
CA ARG A 298 11.31 -6.09 5.98
C ARG A 298 10.28 -6.05 7.12
N ALA A 299 9.05 -6.46 6.87
CA ALA A 299 8.01 -6.49 7.90
C ALA A 299 8.11 -7.73 8.80
N ARG A 300 8.47 -8.89 8.23
CA ARG A 300 8.56 -10.18 8.95
C ARG A 300 9.85 -10.30 9.74
N ASP A 301 10.96 -9.89 9.13
CA ASP A 301 12.30 -10.05 9.65
C ASP A 301 12.65 -8.85 10.54
N GLY A 302 11.80 -8.50 11.52
CA GLY A 302 12.10 -7.50 12.56
C GLY A 302 13.45 -7.71 13.30
N GLN A 303 14.13 -8.81 12.98
CA GLN A 303 15.52 -9.17 13.27
C GLN A 303 16.60 -8.30 12.61
N ALA A 304 16.31 -7.44 11.64
CA ALA A 304 17.36 -6.59 11.05
C ALA A 304 18.00 -5.60 12.05
N PHE A 305 17.42 -5.44 13.25
CA PHE A 305 18.01 -4.67 14.34
C PHE A 305 19.04 -5.45 15.20
N LEU A 306 19.16 -6.78 15.06
CA LEU A 306 19.84 -7.61 16.07
C LEU A 306 21.04 -8.45 15.58
N HIS A 307 21.42 -8.38 14.31
CA HIS A 307 22.61 -9.10 13.83
C HIS A 307 23.54 -8.20 13.02
N HIS A 308 24.47 -7.57 13.73
CA HIS A 308 25.76 -7.20 13.18
C HIS A 308 26.59 -8.49 13.12
N SER A 309 26.40 -9.31 12.08
CA SER A 309 27.29 -10.43 11.81
C SER A 309 27.69 -10.37 10.35
N GLY A 310 28.91 -9.89 10.14
CA GLY A 310 29.60 -9.92 8.85
C GLY A 310 29.53 -11.34 8.28
N GLY A 311 28.93 -11.45 7.11
CA GLY A 311 28.80 -12.70 6.39
C GLY A 311 28.54 -12.37 4.94
N GLU A 312 29.63 -12.27 4.18
CA GLU A 312 29.60 -12.17 2.73
C GLU A 312 28.66 -13.25 2.15
N LYS A 313 27.59 -12.80 1.50
CA LYS A 313 26.92 -13.61 0.47
C LYS A 313 26.83 -12.78 -0.80
N THR A 314 27.93 -12.77 -1.53
CA THR A 314 27.99 -12.35 -2.93
C THR A 314 26.95 -13.13 -3.74
N TYR A 315 25.99 -12.43 -4.35
CA TYR A 315 25.23 -12.94 -5.49
C TYR A 315 25.51 -12.04 -6.68
N PRO A 316 26.16 -12.52 -7.75
CA PRO A 316 26.44 -11.69 -8.91
C PRO A 316 25.15 -11.53 -9.72
N PHE A 317 24.63 -10.30 -9.80
CA PHE A 317 23.66 -9.93 -10.83
C PHE A 317 24.30 -8.95 -11.79
N CYS A 318 24.85 -9.51 -12.86
CA CYS A 318 25.37 -8.80 -14.02
C CYS A 318 24.21 -8.14 -14.78
N TRP A 319 24.31 -6.83 -15.00
CA TRP A 319 23.44 -6.09 -15.91
C TRP A 319 24.09 -6.06 -17.31
N ARG A 320 23.43 -6.69 -18.27
CA ARG A 320 23.42 -6.28 -19.68
C ARG A 320 21.97 -6.25 -20.13
#